data_AF-A0ABD6FXB9-F1
#
_entry.id   AF-A0ABD6FXB9-F1
#
_cell.length_a   1.000
_cell.length_b   1.000
_cell.length_c   1.000
_cell.angle_alpha   90.00
_cell.angle_beta   90.00
_cell.angle_gamma   90.00
#
_symmetry.space_group_name_H-M   'P 1'
#
loop_
_entity.id
_entity.type
_entity.pdbx_description
1 polymer ?
#
loop_
_entity_poly.entity_id
_entity_poly.type
_entity_poly.pdbx_seq_one_letter_code
_entity_poly.pdbx_strand_id
1 'polypeptide(L)' 'MISTEYWWEEIFSGPLAIGINEEKIHQLEDESFLYFNGQLPHEDEDSSNKETEN' A
#
# COMPACT_ATOMS: atom_id res chain seq x y z
N MET A 1 21.07 21.22 -2.48
CA MET A 1 20.08 20.14 -2.65
C MET A 1 20.63 18.94 -1.94
N ILE A 2 19.93 18.44 -0.93
CA ILE A 2 20.25 17.15 -0.32
C ILE A 2 19.80 16.15 -1.38
N SER A 3 20.73 15.43 -2.00
CA SER A 3 20.38 14.36 -2.92
C SER A 3 20.11 13.15 -2.04
N THR A 4 18.86 12.75 -1.90
CA THR A 4 18.49 11.51 -1.21
C THR A 4 18.71 10.33 -2.16
N GLU A 5 19.18 9.22 -1.61
CA GLU A 5 19.45 7.99 -2.37
C GLU A 5 18.15 7.20 -2.58
N TYR A 6 17.20 7.34 -1.67
CA TYR A 6 15.91 6.66 -1.71
C TYR A 6 14.74 7.64 -1.56
N TRP A 7 13.62 7.33 -2.20
CA TRP A 7 12.41 8.16 -2.18
C TRP A 7 11.78 8.30 -0.78
N TRP A 8 11.96 7.30 0.08
CA TRP A 8 11.35 7.25 1.42
C TRP A 8 12.20 7.93 2.51
N GLU A 9 13.44 8.33 2.23
CA GLU A 9 14.37 8.91 3.22
C GLU A 9 13.82 10.20 3.85
N GLU A 10 13.23 11.10 3.06
CA GLU A 10 12.66 12.34 3.60
C GLU A 10 11.44 12.05 4.49
N ILE A 11 10.65 11.03 4.16
CA ILE A 11 9.44 10.65 4.91
C ILE A 11 9.82 10.13 6.29
N PHE A 12 10.85 9.29 6.37
CA PHE A 12 11.32 8.71 7.62
C PHE A 12 12.55 9.44 8.18
N SER A 13 12.60 10.75 8.02
CA SER A 13 13.64 11.59 8.61
C SER A 13 13.23 12.18 9.97
N GLY A 14 14.20 12.73 10.70
CA GLY A 14 13.95 13.45 11.95
C GLY A 14 13.31 12.56 13.03
N PRO A 15 12.20 12.98 13.68
CA PRO A 15 11.56 12.20 14.74
C PRO A 15 11.05 10.82 14.31
N LEU A 16 10.74 10.65 13.02
CA LEU A 16 10.23 9.38 12.48
C LEU A 16 11.34 8.36 12.21
N ALA A 17 12.60 8.80 12.17
CA ALA A 17 13.75 7.90 12.02
C ALA A 17 13.89 6.91 13.18
N ILE A 18 13.44 7.30 14.39
CA ILE A 18 13.58 6.49 15.61
C ILE A 18 12.61 5.30 15.63
N GLY A 19 11.60 5.30 14.75
CA GLY A 19 10.56 4.25 14.68
C GLY A 19 10.63 3.36 13.44
N ILE A 20 11.64 3.53 12.59
CA ILE A 20 11.77 2.68 11.39
C ILE A 20 12.13 1.27 11.83
N ASN A 21 11.37 0.29 11.33
CA ASN A 21 11.77 -1.11 11.44
C ASN A 21 12.81 -1.43 10.36
N GLU A 22 14.08 -1.51 10.75
CA GLU A 22 15.21 -1.83 9.85
C GLU A 22 15.01 -3.15 9.11
N GLU A 23 14.38 -4.15 9.74
CA GLU A 23 14.12 -5.44 9.11
C GLU A 23 13.13 -5.32 7.94
N LYS A 24 12.29 -4.29 7.91
CA LYS A 24 11.31 -4.06 6.85
C LYS A 24 11.70 -2.96 5.87
N ILE A 25 12.82 -2.29 6.09
CA ILE A 25 13.21 -1.12 5.28
C ILE A 25 13.43 -1.50 3.80
N HIS A 26 13.93 -2.71 3.55
CA HIS A 26 14.11 -3.27 2.20
C HIS A 26 12.80 -3.38 1.41
N GLN A 27 11.64 -3.45 2.08
CA GLN A 27 10.34 -3.48 1.42
C GLN A 27 9.99 -2.14 0.76
N LEU A 28 10.63 -1.04 1.20
CA LEU A 28 10.44 0.29 0.65
C LEU A 28 11.31 0.54 -0.60
N GLU A 29 12.31 -0.31 -0.86
CA GLU A 29 13.11 -0.25 -2.10
C GLU A 29 12.28 -0.61 -3.33
N ASP A 30 11.28 -1.48 -3.16
CA ASP A 30 10.35 -1.84 -4.21
C ASP A 30 9.22 -0.81 -4.28
N GLU A 31 9.24 0.10 -5.26
CA GLU A 31 8.21 1.13 -5.44
C GLU A 31 6.86 0.57 -5.91
N SER A 32 6.76 -0.73 -6.23
CA SER A 32 5.55 -1.33 -6.81
C SER A 32 4.31 -1.20 -5.93
N PHE A 33 4.46 -1.13 -4.60
CA PHE A 33 3.33 -0.99 -3.67
C PHE A 33 2.66 0.39 -3.73
N LEU A 34 3.35 1.42 -4.24
CA LEU A 34 2.78 2.76 -4.41
C LEU A 34 1.75 2.79 -5.55
N TYR A 35 1.83 1.81 -6.46
CA TYR A 35 0.93 1.72 -7.60
C TYR A 35 -0.33 0.96 -7.22
N PHE A 36 -1.46 1.55 -7.56
CA PHE A 36 -2.75 0.91 -7.43
C PHE A 36 -2.86 -0.24 -8.45
N ASN A 37 -2.79 -1.48 -7.98
CA ASN A 37 -2.78 -2.68 -8.83
C ASN A 37 -4.17 -3.13 -9.34
N GLY A 38 -5.21 -2.29 -9.25
CA GLY A 38 -6.51 -2.51 -9.90
C GLY A 38 -7.34 -3.69 -9.39
N GLN A 39 -6.78 -4.58 -8.58
CA GLN A 39 -7.50 -5.71 -7.97
C GLN A 39 -8.18 -5.22 -6.69
N LEU A 40 -9.29 -4.50 -6.86
CA LEU A 40 -10.26 -4.35 -5.78
C LEU A 40 -10.66 -5.76 -5.31
N PRO A 41 -10.84 -5.99 -4.00
CA PRO A 41 -11.54 -7.18 -3.54
C PRO A 41 -12.85 -7.24 -4.32
N HIS A 42 -13.11 -8.35 -5.01
CA HIS A 42 -14.45 -8.64 -5.49
C HIS A 42 -15.29 -8.75 -4.22
N GLU A 43 -15.97 -7.66 -3.85
CA GLU A 43 -17.08 -7.74 -2.94
C GLU A 43 -18.05 -8.70 -3.63
N ASP A 44 -18.14 -9.93 -3.13
CA ASP A 44 -19.17 -10.87 -3.56
C ASP A 44 -20.51 -10.14 -3.37
N GLU A 45 -21.10 -9.66 -4.48
CA GLU A 45 -22.49 -9.20 -4.49
C GLU A 45 -23.38 -10.40 -4.21
N ASP A 46 -23.49 -10.77 -2.94
CA ASP A 46 -24.58 -11.60 -2.42
C ASP A 46 -25.84 -10.74 -2.39
N SER A 47 -26.43 -10.52 -3.56
CA SER A 47 -27.73 -9.84 -3.74
C SER A 47 -28.36 -10.22 -5.08
N SER A 48 -28.54 -11.52 -5.34
CA SER A 48 -29.48 -11.97 -6.38
C SER A 48 -30.79 -12.42 -5.72
N ASN A 49 -31.74 -11.48 -5.76
CA ASN A 49 -33.12 -11.58 -5.34
C ASN A 49 -33.77 -12.92 -5.72
N LYS A 50 -34.24 -13.68 -4.73
CA LYS A 50 -35.24 -14.73 -4.96
C LYS A 50 -36.63 -14.10 -4.89
N GLU A 51 -37.10 -13.55 -6.00
CA GLU A 51 -38.53 -13.31 -6.22
C GLU A 51 -38.98 -14.02 -7.51
N THR A 52 -39.77 -15.08 -7.27
CA THR A 52 -40.85 -15.70 -8.06
C THR A 52 -41.04 -15.30 -9.53
N GLU A 53 -41.15 -16.29 -10.44
CA GLU A 53 -42.40 -16.62 -11.18
C GLU A 53 -42.15 -17.67 -12.30
N ASN A 54 -42.76 -18.86 -12.16
CA ASN A 54 -43.43 -19.64 -13.21
C ASN A 54 -44.13 -20.87 -12.61
#